data_AF-A0A2D7UZW9-F1
#
_entry.id   AF-A0A2D7UZW9-F1
#
_cell.length_a   1.000
_cell.length_b   1.000
_cell.length_c   1.000
_cell.angle_alpha   90.00
_cell.angle_beta   90.00
_cell.angle_gamma   90.00
#
_symmetry.space_group_name_H-M   'P 1'
#
loop_
_entity.id
_entity.type
_entity.pdbx_description
1 polymer ?
#
loop_
_entity_poly.entity_id
_entity_poly.type
_entity_poly.pdbx_seq_one_letter_code
_entity_poly.pdbx_strand_id
1 'polypeptide(L)'
;MEGRLKEALEFALRSGDDPNTRIKTVVNNDSFKLLDKPWKPIAFSILRKEEPVNPDEEVVVRATRRRGRRRGVKGSSGIEDALPSPSEAISSNESPAFKLAVLLIHKGRNPKKWDSENDKEIDKLRSECVSGIHPVWSISARECPLIAQLGAFPSVEKEAEISEIDSSWIEQSRIDPTDQTSLGKWLQNSSNLNLGSTGILAMQILSKGISKMRTNQIRKGIPDEILNSEIPEHMMIGGYLLIASGNPGEGLELLQSIQSDNDVMMDSIADVIALTSFRSGDTEYWNHCADKSGSDSLSIVMRTEAWKAPPIDQSIEPSRIESGIMHLELQGEAVLDTLKWMLVKQLAETGDLSSATELVLETSIDDDLTFIQASALAGENELLISRLIEKAPDCSLITWSEIVVDSTHPQLIRFECAKLIAKEKCLIPNDVLEATTEILSIQVDIFSLSLILSSSNIKGSENPYSVLLCSALAPANIGEQALDWLREERAAAHDSIDSHNPPEFLSAHEAALIRLLDGTQSNLDEILGRLPEAGSEVLREARRALMDDGDGLVSEKRIDVLEESIIEANLSSLETSLFQAIVSLLRMNRVNNEIQMSDITRKTHASQLLDSIIKTHF
;
A
#
# COMPACT_ATOMS: atom_id res chain seq x y z
N MET A 1 -11.38 -37.81 32.09
CA MET A 1 -12.76 -38.30 31.85
C MET A 1 -13.64 -38.32 33.10
N GLU A 2 -13.18 -38.90 34.22
CA GLU A 2 -13.95 -38.99 35.47
C GLU A 2 -14.37 -37.64 36.07
N GLY A 3 -13.52 -36.59 35.97
CA GLY A 3 -13.88 -35.22 36.37
C GLY A 3 -15.03 -34.63 35.55
N ARG A 4 -15.01 -34.79 34.22
CA ARG A 4 -16.12 -34.35 33.35
C ARG A 4 -17.42 -35.10 33.64
N LEU A 5 -17.32 -36.39 33.99
CA LEU A 5 -18.48 -37.18 34.42
C LEU A 5 -19.05 -36.63 35.74
N LYS A 6 -18.18 -36.29 36.71
CA LYS A 6 -18.58 -35.68 38.00
C LYS A 6 -19.38 -34.40 37.77
N GLU A 7 -18.82 -33.48 36.99
CA GLU A 7 -19.45 -32.19 36.69
C GLU A 7 -20.81 -32.35 35.99
N ALA A 8 -20.89 -33.23 34.98
CA ALA A 8 -22.15 -33.51 34.28
C ALA A 8 -23.22 -34.13 35.20
N LEU A 9 -22.84 -35.07 36.06
CA LEU A 9 -23.75 -35.69 37.01
C LEU A 9 -24.24 -34.70 38.06
N GLU A 10 -23.34 -33.96 38.70
CA GLU A 10 -23.71 -32.95 39.70
C GLU A 10 -24.64 -31.88 39.11
N PHE A 11 -24.38 -31.43 37.88
CA PHE A 11 -25.26 -30.50 37.18
C PHE A 11 -26.67 -31.10 36.95
N ALA A 12 -26.73 -32.35 36.50
CA ALA A 12 -28.01 -33.03 36.26
C ALA A 12 -28.78 -33.28 37.56
N LEU A 13 -28.12 -33.66 38.64
CA LEU A 13 -28.73 -33.93 39.95
C LEU A 13 -29.38 -32.68 40.57
N ARG A 14 -28.86 -31.47 40.27
CA ARG A 14 -29.48 -30.19 40.69
C ARG A 14 -30.85 -29.95 40.06
N SER A 15 -31.19 -30.64 38.96
CA SER A 15 -32.46 -30.44 38.24
C SER A 15 -33.67 -31.19 38.83
N GLY A 16 -33.50 -31.85 39.98
CA GLY A 16 -34.56 -32.58 40.70
C GLY A 16 -34.38 -34.09 40.61
N ASP A 17 -35.38 -34.86 41.08
CA ASP A 17 -35.28 -36.33 41.21
C ASP A 17 -35.81 -37.13 40.01
N ASP A 18 -36.57 -36.50 39.11
CA ASP A 18 -37.16 -37.17 37.95
C ASP A 18 -36.09 -37.57 36.91
N PRO A 19 -35.97 -38.87 36.56
CA PRO A 19 -35.00 -39.38 35.59
C PRO A 19 -35.05 -38.71 34.22
N ASN A 20 -36.26 -38.41 33.71
CA ASN A 20 -36.40 -37.84 32.37
C ASN A 20 -35.94 -36.38 32.34
N THR A 21 -36.19 -35.64 33.41
CA THR A 21 -35.73 -34.26 33.58
C THR A 21 -34.21 -34.22 33.69
N ARG A 22 -33.60 -35.09 34.52
CA ARG A 22 -32.13 -35.22 34.62
C ARG A 22 -31.47 -35.50 33.28
N ILE A 23 -32.01 -36.44 32.50
CA ILE A 23 -31.48 -36.78 31.17
C ILE A 23 -31.63 -35.62 30.18
N LYS A 24 -32.77 -34.92 30.16
CA LYS A 24 -32.95 -33.74 29.29
C LYS A 24 -31.97 -32.63 29.66
N THR A 25 -31.72 -32.43 30.95
CA THR A 25 -30.80 -31.40 31.46
C THR A 25 -29.34 -31.75 31.12
N VAL A 26 -28.92 -33.00 31.35
CA VAL A 26 -27.52 -33.41 31.13
C VAL A 26 -27.12 -33.37 29.66
N VAL A 27 -28.04 -33.66 28.73
CA VAL A 27 -27.72 -33.67 27.29
C VAL A 27 -27.29 -32.29 26.78
N ASN A 28 -27.78 -31.22 27.42
CA ASN A 28 -27.42 -29.85 27.07
C ASN A 28 -26.19 -29.33 27.81
N ASN A 29 -25.68 -30.05 28.82
CA ASN A 29 -24.51 -29.67 29.60
C ASN A 29 -23.20 -29.91 28.82
N ASP A 30 -22.24 -29.00 28.96
CA ASP A 30 -21.01 -29.00 28.17
C ASP A 30 -20.04 -30.11 28.57
N SER A 31 -19.92 -30.42 29.87
CA SER A 31 -19.12 -31.55 30.37
C SER A 31 -19.63 -32.88 29.80
N PHE A 32 -20.95 -33.06 29.67
CA PHE A 32 -21.54 -34.24 29.03
C PHE A 32 -21.27 -34.31 27.52
N LYS A 33 -21.29 -33.16 26.82
CA LYS A 33 -20.94 -33.12 25.38
C LYS A 33 -19.49 -33.56 25.16
N LEU A 34 -18.59 -33.11 26.04
CA LEU A 34 -17.16 -33.44 26.06
C LEU A 34 -16.81 -34.84 26.58
N LEU A 35 -17.79 -35.61 27.08
CA LEU A 35 -17.54 -37.02 27.40
C LEU A 35 -17.30 -37.81 26.11
N ASP A 36 -16.32 -38.71 26.13
CA ASP A 36 -16.16 -39.70 25.09
C ASP A 36 -17.41 -40.59 24.99
N LYS A 37 -17.64 -41.08 23.76
CA LYS A 37 -18.82 -41.88 23.42
C LYS A 37 -19.13 -43.03 24.40
N PRO A 38 -18.16 -43.82 24.92
CA PRO A 38 -18.46 -44.95 25.81
C PRO A 38 -18.85 -44.53 27.24
N TRP A 39 -18.57 -43.29 27.65
CA TRP A 39 -18.92 -42.77 28.98
C TRP A 39 -20.36 -42.25 29.07
N LYS A 40 -20.91 -41.77 27.95
CA LYS A 40 -22.29 -41.24 27.88
C LYS A 40 -23.39 -42.25 28.31
N PRO A 41 -23.36 -43.53 27.88
CA PRO A 41 -24.34 -44.52 28.36
C PRO A 41 -24.23 -44.82 29.86
N ILE A 42 -23.03 -44.76 30.45
CA ILE A 42 -22.86 -44.94 31.90
C ILE A 42 -23.54 -43.78 32.65
N ALA A 43 -23.32 -42.54 32.21
CA ALA A 43 -24.02 -41.38 32.76
C ALA A 43 -25.55 -41.54 32.65
N PHE A 44 -26.05 -42.11 31.55
CA PHE A 44 -27.49 -42.38 31.39
C PHE A 44 -28.00 -43.44 32.36
N SER A 45 -27.29 -44.56 32.53
CA SER A 45 -27.65 -45.59 33.51
C SER A 45 -27.73 -45.00 34.92
N ILE A 46 -26.78 -44.11 35.25
CA ILE A 46 -26.74 -43.44 36.56
C ILE A 46 -27.95 -42.53 36.76
N LEU A 47 -28.20 -41.62 35.82
CA LEU A 47 -29.27 -40.63 35.94
C LEU A 47 -30.67 -41.26 35.83
N ARG A 48 -30.77 -42.43 35.20
CA ARG A 48 -32.01 -43.23 35.15
C ARG A 48 -32.27 -44.04 36.40
N LYS A 49 -31.32 -44.13 37.32
CA LYS A 49 -31.39 -45.00 38.50
C LYS A 49 -31.68 -46.45 38.09
N GLU A 50 -30.97 -46.95 37.09
CA GLU A 50 -31.23 -48.30 36.58
C GLU A 50 -31.07 -49.36 37.67
N GLU A 51 -32.04 -50.25 37.76
CA GLU A 51 -32.11 -51.37 38.70
C GLU A 51 -31.70 -52.69 38.01
N PRO A 52 -31.12 -53.65 38.74
CA PRO A 52 -30.83 -54.98 38.22
C PRO A 52 -32.11 -55.72 37.84
N VAL A 53 -32.14 -56.34 36.66
CA VAL A 53 -33.27 -57.15 36.21
C VAL A 53 -33.28 -58.47 36.98
N ASN A 54 -34.45 -58.84 37.52
CA ASN A 54 -34.61 -60.12 38.22
C ASN A 54 -34.52 -61.29 37.20
N PRO A 55 -33.62 -62.28 37.39
CA PRO A 55 -33.48 -63.41 36.47
C PRO A 55 -34.76 -64.25 36.33
N ASP A 56 -35.63 -64.26 37.32
CA ASP A 56 -36.88 -65.05 37.32
C ASP A 56 -38.09 -64.30 36.74
N GLU A 57 -37.97 -63.01 36.47
CA GLU A 57 -39.02 -62.24 35.79
C GLU A 57 -38.97 -62.49 34.27
N GLU A 58 -40.10 -62.86 33.68
CA GLU A 58 -40.26 -62.78 32.22
C GLU A 58 -40.22 -61.30 31.82
N VAL A 59 -39.26 -60.95 30.95
CA VAL A 59 -39.16 -59.62 30.37
C VAL A 59 -40.39 -59.37 29.51
N VAL A 60 -41.45 -58.82 30.10
CA VAL A 60 -42.55 -58.25 29.33
C VAL A 60 -41.97 -56.99 28.69
N VAL A 61 -41.57 -57.11 27.42
CA VAL A 61 -41.23 -55.96 26.59
C VAL A 61 -42.49 -55.09 26.55
N ARG A 62 -42.60 -54.11 27.44
CA ARG A 62 -43.57 -53.02 27.30
C ARG A 62 -43.15 -52.30 26.03
N ALA A 63 -43.77 -52.67 24.91
CA ALA A 63 -43.71 -51.93 23.67
C ALA A 63 -44.26 -50.52 23.97
N THR A 64 -43.37 -49.61 24.36
CA THR A 64 -43.66 -48.19 24.38
C THR A 64 -44.06 -47.83 22.97
N ARG A 65 -45.36 -47.56 22.78
CA ARG A 65 -45.92 -47.09 21.51
C ARG A 65 -45.13 -45.85 21.07
N ARG A 66 -44.15 -46.06 20.18
CA ARG A 66 -43.49 -44.98 19.43
C ARG A 66 -44.55 -44.34 18.55
N ARG A 67 -45.17 -43.27 19.07
CA ARG A 67 -46.02 -42.37 18.29
C ARG A 67 -45.13 -41.80 17.19
N GLY A 68 -45.50 -42.09 15.94
CA GLY A 68 -44.65 -41.88 14.78
C GLY A 68 -44.25 -40.43 14.56
N ARG A 69 -42.99 -40.25 14.15
CA ARG A 69 -42.60 -39.21 13.21
C ARG A 69 -41.55 -39.78 12.26
N ARG A 70 -41.99 -40.18 11.07
CA ARG A 70 -41.14 -40.53 9.94
C ARG A 70 -40.36 -39.29 9.50
N ARG A 71 -39.04 -39.30 9.66
CA ARG A 71 -38.08 -38.75 8.69
C ARG A 71 -36.88 -39.67 8.70
N GLY A 72 -36.57 -40.23 7.53
CA GLY A 72 -35.51 -41.21 7.36
C GLY A 72 -34.15 -40.60 7.68
N VAL A 73 -33.44 -41.23 8.61
CA VAL A 73 -31.98 -41.17 8.73
C VAL A 73 -31.52 -42.59 9.00
N LYS A 74 -30.68 -43.09 8.11
CA LYS A 74 -29.95 -44.36 8.23
C LYS A 74 -29.19 -44.39 9.56
N GLY A 75 -29.44 -45.40 10.38
CA GLY A 75 -28.49 -46.04 11.31
C GLY A 75 -27.54 -45.15 12.14
N SER A 76 -28.06 -44.25 12.97
CA SER A 76 -27.33 -43.82 14.17
C SER A 76 -27.71 -44.77 15.30
N SER A 77 -26.77 -45.59 15.78
CA SER A 77 -26.95 -46.30 17.05
C SER A 77 -27.21 -45.28 18.16
N GLY A 78 -28.13 -45.58 19.08
CA GLY A 78 -28.46 -44.68 20.19
C GLY A 78 -27.27 -44.50 21.15
N ILE A 79 -27.32 -43.48 22.02
CA ILE A 79 -26.29 -43.29 23.07
C ILE A 79 -26.13 -44.55 23.93
N GLU A 80 -27.22 -45.28 24.15
CA GLU A 80 -27.24 -46.55 24.90
C GLU A 80 -26.50 -47.70 24.19
N ASP A 81 -26.53 -47.70 22.84
CA ASP A 81 -25.85 -48.70 22.02
C ASP A 81 -24.33 -48.46 21.94
N ALA A 82 -23.83 -47.38 22.54
CA ALA A 82 -22.42 -47.04 22.60
C ALA A 82 -21.71 -47.56 23.86
N LEU A 83 -22.41 -48.30 24.72
CA LEU A 83 -21.79 -48.93 25.89
C LEU A 83 -20.85 -50.03 25.39
N PRO A 84 -19.54 -50.00 25.75
CA PRO A 84 -18.59 -51.02 25.33
C PRO A 84 -19.05 -52.42 25.73
N SER A 85 -18.77 -53.42 24.90
CA SER A 85 -18.97 -54.82 25.29
C SER A 85 -18.03 -55.20 26.45
N PRO A 86 -18.33 -56.25 27.23
CA PRO A 86 -17.47 -56.70 28.33
C PRO A 86 -15.99 -56.90 27.94
N SER A 87 -15.74 -57.52 26.79
CA SER A 87 -14.37 -57.73 26.27
C SER A 87 -13.67 -56.43 25.87
N GLU A 88 -14.37 -55.50 25.22
CA GLU A 88 -13.84 -54.17 24.86
C GLU A 88 -13.52 -53.34 26.11
N ALA A 89 -14.37 -53.39 27.14
CA ALA A 89 -14.13 -52.69 28.40
C ALA A 89 -12.88 -53.21 29.12
N ILE A 90 -12.73 -54.54 29.22
CA ILE A 90 -11.57 -55.17 29.89
C ILE A 90 -10.25 -54.77 29.20
N SER A 91 -10.24 -54.80 27.87
CA SER A 91 -9.08 -54.46 27.02
C SER A 91 -8.81 -52.96 26.85
N SER A 92 -9.70 -52.09 27.31
CA SER A 92 -9.50 -50.64 27.24
C SER A 92 -8.39 -50.14 28.18
N ASN A 93 -7.86 -48.94 27.92
CA ASN A 93 -6.90 -48.26 28.82
C ASN A 93 -7.59 -47.39 29.89
N GLU A 94 -8.89 -47.58 30.11
CA GLU A 94 -9.68 -46.78 31.04
C GLU A 94 -9.46 -47.17 32.51
N SER A 95 -9.96 -46.36 33.44
CA SER A 95 -9.79 -46.62 34.87
C SER A 95 -10.41 -47.96 35.30
N PRO A 96 -9.85 -48.65 36.32
CA PRO A 96 -10.44 -49.89 36.83
C PRO A 96 -11.91 -49.72 37.25
N ALA A 97 -12.26 -48.55 37.81
CA ALA A 97 -13.62 -48.21 38.20
C ALA A 97 -14.57 -48.08 37.00
N PHE A 98 -14.12 -47.48 35.89
CA PHE A 98 -14.88 -47.45 34.64
C PHE A 98 -15.15 -48.85 34.10
N LYS A 99 -14.11 -49.69 34.01
CA LYS A 99 -14.23 -51.07 33.51
C LYS A 99 -15.22 -51.86 34.37
N LEU A 100 -15.10 -51.74 35.69
CA LEU A 100 -15.98 -52.38 36.64
C LEU A 100 -17.44 -51.90 36.49
N ALA A 101 -17.67 -50.59 36.31
CA ALA A 101 -19.00 -50.04 36.07
C ALA A 101 -19.66 -50.64 34.82
N VAL A 102 -18.92 -50.75 33.70
CA VAL A 102 -19.43 -51.33 32.45
C VAL A 102 -19.83 -52.79 32.64
N LEU A 103 -18.98 -53.61 33.28
CA LEU A 103 -19.25 -55.03 33.51
C LEU A 103 -20.49 -55.22 34.40
N LEU A 104 -20.64 -54.43 35.46
CA LEU A 104 -21.81 -54.49 36.34
C LEU A 104 -23.11 -54.10 35.63
N ILE A 105 -23.07 -53.06 34.80
CA ILE A 105 -24.24 -52.63 34.01
C ILE A 105 -24.66 -53.75 33.05
N HIS A 106 -23.73 -54.41 32.36
CA HIS A 106 -24.06 -55.55 31.50
C HIS A 106 -24.64 -56.74 32.27
N LYS A 107 -24.00 -57.10 33.39
CA LYS A 107 -24.44 -58.19 34.26
C LYS A 107 -25.86 -57.97 34.79
N GLY A 108 -26.18 -56.75 35.22
CA GLY A 108 -27.50 -56.42 35.75
C GLY A 108 -28.59 -56.18 34.70
N ARG A 109 -28.24 -55.71 33.48
CA ARG A 109 -29.21 -55.53 32.39
C ARG A 109 -29.65 -56.86 31.76
N ASN A 110 -28.74 -57.81 31.60
CA ASN A 110 -29.00 -59.07 30.89
C ASN A 110 -28.39 -60.30 31.63
N PRO A 111 -28.87 -60.63 32.84
CA PRO A 111 -28.30 -61.72 33.64
C PRO A 111 -28.34 -63.09 32.93
N LYS A 112 -29.37 -63.35 32.11
CA LYS A 112 -29.52 -64.63 31.38
C LYS A 112 -28.49 -64.84 30.26
N LYS A 113 -27.88 -63.76 29.75
CA LYS A 113 -26.87 -63.79 28.68
C LYS A 113 -25.48 -63.44 29.21
N TRP A 114 -25.33 -63.35 30.53
CA TRP A 114 -24.06 -63.03 31.17
C TRP A 114 -23.13 -64.24 31.09
N ASP A 115 -21.90 -64.00 30.69
CA ASP A 115 -20.85 -65.01 30.69
C ASP A 115 -20.14 -65.02 32.05
N SER A 116 -20.25 -66.15 32.76
CA SER A 116 -19.64 -66.37 34.07
C SER A 116 -18.10 -66.27 34.06
N GLU A 117 -17.44 -66.39 32.90
CA GLU A 117 -15.99 -66.20 32.82
C GLU A 117 -15.57 -64.77 33.18
N ASN A 118 -16.41 -63.77 32.87
CA ASN A 118 -16.18 -62.37 33.20
C ASN A 118 -16.29 -62.08 34.71
N ASP A 119 -16.85 -62.98 35.52
CA ASP A 119 -16.92 -62.79 36.97
C ASP A 119 -15.52 -62.77 37.60
N LYS A 120 -14.56 -63.52 37.03
CA LYS A 120 -13.15 -63.49 37.47
C LYS A 120 -12.51 -62.12 37.25
N GLU A 121 -12.81 -61.47 36.13
CA GLU A 121 -12.32 -60.12 35.83
C GLU A 121 -13.01 -59.05 36.71
N ILE A 122 -14.29 -59.24 37.05
CA ILE A 122 -14.96 -58.39 38.06
C ILE A 122 -14.22 -58.47 39.41
N ASP A 123 -13.88 -59.67 39.88
CA ASP A 123 -13.17 -59.85 41.15
C ASP A 123 -11.76 -59.25 41.13
N LYS A 124 -11.07 -59.36 39.99
CA LYS A 124 -9.78 -58.69 39.78
C LYS A 124 -9.92 -57.17 39.85
N LEU A 125 -10.84 -56.57 39.09
CA LEU A 125 -11.06 -55.12 39.09
C LEU A 125 -11.52 -54.60 40.45
N ARG A 126 -12.28 -55.38 41.23
CA ARG A 126 -12.61 -55.05 42.63
C ARG A 126 -11.35 -54.87 43.46
N SER A 127 -10.39 -55.79 43.35
CA SER A 127 -9.13 -55.70 44.11
C SER A 127 -8.28 -54.50 43.67
N GLU A 128 -8.27 -54.16 42.38
CA GLU A 128 -7.62 -52.94 41.86
C GLU A 128 -8.28 -51.66 42.40
N CYS A 129 -9.62 -51.62 42.50
CA CYS A 129 -10.37 -50.46 43.00
C CYS A 129 -10.18 -50.21 44.51
N VAL A 130 -9.69 -51.18 45.29
CA VAL A 130 -9.38 -50.99 46.73
C VAL A 130 -8.32 -49.91 46.93
N SER A 131 -7.44 -49.70 45.94
CA SER A 131 -6.39 -48.66 45.98
C SER A 131 -6.92 -47.22 45.96
N GLY A 132 -8.21 -47.03 45.65
CA GLY A 132 -8.84 -45.71 45.58
C GLY A 132 -9.46 -45.44 44.21
N ILE A 133 -10.69 -44.92 44.21
CA ILE A 133 -11.42 -44.54 42.98
C ILE A 133 -11.77 -43.06 43.00
N HIS A 134 -12.00 -42.48 41.82
CA HIS A 134 -12.41 -41.08 41.72
C HIS A 134 -13.77 -40.83 42.39
N PRO A 135 -14.00 -39.68 43.08
CA PRO A 135 -15.23 -39.44 43.86
C PRO A 135 -16.53 -39.50 43.05
N VAL A 136 -16.45 -39.30 41.74
CA VAL A 136 -17.59 -39.44 40.82
C VAL A 136 -18.32 -40.77 41.01
N TRP A 137 -17.58 -41.84 41.29
CA TRP A 137 -18.14 -43.18 41.44
C TRP A 137 -18.89 -43.36 42.76
N SER A 138 -18.50 -42.63 43.81
CA SER A 138 -19.26 -42.57 45.06
C SER A 138 -20.62 -41.87 44.85
N ILE A 139 -20.62 -40.75 44.12
CA ILE A 139 -21.85 -40.05 43.72
C ILE A 139 -22.72 -40.99 42.85
N SER A 140 -22.10 -41.65 41.88
CA SER A 140 -22.78 -42.54 40.94
C SER A 140 -23.40 -43.76 41.62
N ALA A 141 -22.72 -44.35 42.61
CA ALA A 141 -23.19 -45.51 43.36
C ALA A 141 -24.41 -45.22 44.24
N ARG A 142 -24.56 -43.99 44.72
CA ARG A 142 -25.75 -43.57 45.49
C ARG A 142 -27.00 -43.47 44.61
N GLU A 143 -26.81 -43.10 43.35
CA GLU A 143 -27.91 -42.87 42.40
C GLU A 143 -28.27 -44.13 41.60
N CYS A 144 -27.32 -45.05 41.38
CA CYS A 144 -27.48 -46.18 40.45
C CYS A 144 -27.27 -47.54 41.14
N PRO A 145 -28.36 -48.28 41.43
CA PRO A 145 -28.29 -49.60 42.05
C PRO A 145 -27.38 -50.60 41.32
N LEU A 146 -27.35 -50.57 39.98
CA LEU A 146 -26.49 -51.45 39.17
C LEU A 146 -25.00 -51.38 39.53
N ILE A 147 -24.52 -50.20 39.96
CA ILE A 147 -23.11 -49.98 40.27
C ILE A 147 -22.88 -49.59 41.74
N ALA A 148 -23.85 -49.85 42.61
CA ALA A 148 -23.82 -49.47 44.03
C ALA A 148 -22.56 -49.96 44.77
N GLN A 149 -21.99 -51.10 44.35
CA GLN A 149 -20.75 -51.62 44.95
C GLN A 149 -19.55 -50.67 44.81
N LEU A 150 -19.55 -49.76 43.82
CA LEU A 150 -18.49 -48.77 43.68
C LEU A 150 -18.42 -47.81 44.86
N GLY A 151 -19.54 -47.58 45.56
CA GLY A 151 -19.59 -46.70 46.72
C GLY A 151 -18.87 -47.26 47.96
N ALA A 152 -18.48 -48.53 47.95
CA ALA A 152 -17.75 -49.17 49.05
C ALA A 152 -16.23 -48.94 48.98
N PHE A 153 -15.69 -48.47 47.85
CA PHE A 153 -14.26 -48.20 47.69
C PHE A 153 -13.89 -46.78 48.18
N PRO A 154 -12.65 -46.58 48.68
CA PRO A 154 -12.21 -45.26 49.14
C PRO A 154 -12.16 -44.25 47.98
N SER A 155 -12.63 -43.02 48.21
CA SER A 155 -12.60 -41.94 47.21
C SER A 155 -11.29 -41.16 47.31
N VAL A 156 -10.55 -41.08 46.21
CA VAL A 156 -9.28 -40.33 46.12
C VAL A 156 -9.41 -39.29 45.01
N GLU A 157 -9.36 -38.01 45.38
CA GLU A 157 -9.18 -36.94 44.41
C GLU A 157 -7.70 -36.89 44.03
N LYS A 158 -7.41 -37.17 42.75
CA LYS A 158 -6.08 -36.87 42.21
C LYS A 158 -6.04 -35.38 41.97
N GLU A 159 -5.05 -34.68 42.55
CA GLU A 159 -4.73 -33.32 42.14
C GLU A 159 -4.48 -33.35 40.63
N ALA A 160 -5.13 -32.43 39.90
CA ALA A 160 -4.89 -32.32 38.48
C ALA A 160 -3.41 -31.97 38.31
N GLU A 161 -2.65 -32.84 37.66
CA GLU A 161 -1.28 -32.51 37.26
C GLU A 161 -1.38 -31.25 36.39
N ILE A 162 -0.80 -30.15 36.87
CA ILE A 162 -0.63 -28.93 36.09
C ILE A 162 0.33 -29.32 34.98
N SER A 163 -0.19 -29.65 33.81
CA SER A 163 0.63 -29.84 32.62
C SER A 163 1.28 -28.50 32.31
N GLU A 164 2.59 -28.40 32.52
CA GLU A 164 3.38 -27.26 32.08
C GLU A 164 3.12 -27.02 30.59
N ILE A 165 2.87 -25.77 30.22
CA ILE A 165 2.64 -25.39 28.84
C ILE A 165 3.96 -25.57 28.10
N ASP A 166 3.91 -26.35 27.03
CA ASP A 166 5.06 -26.63 26.18
C ASP A 166 5.60 -25.32 25.56
N SER A 167 6.91 -25.11 25.61
CA SER A 167 7.57 -23.96 24.96
C SER A 167 7.20 -23.85 23.48
N SER A 168 6.92 -24.98 22.83
CA SER A 168 6.46 -25.02 21.44
C SER A 168 5.11 -24.32 21.22
N TRP A 169 4.24 -24.24 22.24
CA TRP A 169 2.95 -23.56 22.16
C TRP A 169 3.12 -22.03 22.12
N ILE A 170 4.10 -21.51 22.84
CA ILE A 170 4.46 -20.09 22.86
C ILE A 170 5.13 -19.70 21.54
N GLU A 171 6.00 -20.54 20.98
CA GLU A 171 6.55 -20.29 19.65
C GLU A 171 5.45 -20.22 18.57
N GLN A 172 4.42 -21.06 18.69
CA GLN A 172 3.26 -21.05 17.80
C GLN A 172 2.32 -19.85 18.01
N SER A 173 2.45 -19.09 19.10
CA SER A 173 1.63 -17.90 19.34
C SER A 173 2.12 -16.66 18.56
N ARG A 174 3.25 -16.76 17.86
CA ARG A 174 3.80 -15.71 16.99
C ARG A 174 3.02 -15.59 15.67
N ILE A 175 1.75 -15.25 15.81
CA ILE A 175 0.77 -15.09 14.74
C ILE A 175 0.13 -13.70 14.81
N ASP A 176 -0.36 -13.21 13.67
CA ASP A 176 -1.24 -12.04 13.65
C ASP A 176 -2.64 -12.43 14.17
N PRO A 177 -3.16 -11.81 15.25
CA PRO A 177 -4.50 -12.13 15.76
C PRO A 177 -5.62 -11.89 14.75
N THR A 178 -5.41 -11.02 13.76
CA THR A 178 -6.39 -10.76 12.70
C THR A 178 -6.41 -11.84 11.62
N ASP A 179 -5.35 -12.66 11.50
CA ASP A 179 -5.37 -13.89 10.70
C ASP A 179 -6.12 -14.99 11.46
N GLN A 180 -7.43 -15.03 11.24
CA GLN A 180 -8.34 -16.00 11.85
C GLN A 180 -7.96 -17.46 11.52
N THR A 181 -7.26 -17.71 10.40
CA THR A 181 -6.88 -19.09 10.04
C THR A 181 -5.74 -19.57 10.93
N SER A 182 -4.70 -18.75 11.10
CA SER A 182 -3.57 -19.05 11.97
C SER A 182 -3.98 -19.05 13.44
N LEU A 183 -4.83 -18.10 13.86
CA LEU A 183 -5.44 -18.08 15.19
C LEU A 183 -6.21 -19.36 15.48
N GLY A 184 -7.09 -19.78 14.55
CA GLY A 184 -7.84 -21.03 14.71
C GLY A 184 -6.95 -22.26 14.90
N LYS A 185 -5.83 -22.37 14.15
CA LYS A 185 -4.87 -23.47 14.28
C LYS A 185 -4.17 -23.45 15.64
N TRP A 186 -3.70 -22.29 16.10
CA TRP A 186 -3.06 -22.15 17.42
C TRP A 186 -4.03 -22.51 18.56
N LEU A 187 -5.29 -22.07 18.47
CA LEU A 187 -6.32 -22.43 19.44
C LEU A 187 -6.63 -23.93 19.48
N GLN A 188 -6.42 -24.70 18.40
CA GLN A 188 -6.60 -26.16 18.42
C GLN A 188 -5.55 -26.86 19.29
N ASN A 189 -4.36 -26.28 19.39
CA ASN A 189 -3.25 -26.81 20.19
C ASN A 189 -3.32 -26.38 21.67
N SER A 190 -4.40 -25.71 22.06
CA SER A 190 -4.61 -25.17 23.40
C SER A 190 -5.32 -26.15 24.35
N SER A 191 -5.14 -27.47 24.13
CA SER A 191 -5.88 -28.52 24.86
C SER A 191 -5.44 -28.71 26.31
N ASN A 192 -4.26 -28.21 26.68
CA ASN A 192 -3.64 -28.37 27.98
C ASN A 192 -3.88 -27.17 28.91
N LEU A 193 -4.70 -26.21 28.48
CA LEU A 193 -5.10 -25.09 29.33
C LEU A 193 -6.03 -25.59 30.43
N ASN A 194 -5.80 -25.13 31.65
CA ASN A 194 -6.60 -25.46 32.84
C ASN A 194 -7.98 -24.76 32.81
N LEU A 195 -8.77 -25.03 31.77
CA LEU A 195 -10.11 -24.47 31.55
C LEU A 195 -11.20 -25.43 32.03
N GLY A 196 -12.34 -24.87 32.45
CA GLY A 196 -13.54 -25.65 32.75
C GLY A 196 -14.13 -26.30 31.50
N SER A 197 -15.09 -27.22 31.67
CA SER A 197 -15.75 -27.89 30.53
C SER A 197 -16.45 -26.90 29.58
N THR A 198 -17.01 -25.83 30.14
CA THR A 198 -17.57 -24.66 29.43
C THR A 198 -16.51 -23.95 28.59
N GLY A 199 -15.38 -23.57 29.19
CA GLY A 199 -14.25 -22.96 28.50
C GLY A 199 -13.68 -23.84 27.38
N ILE A 200 -13.43 -25.13 27.66
CA ILE A 200 -12.91 -26.08 26.67
C ILE A 200 -13.84 -26.20 25.46
N LEU A 201 -15.15 -26.33 25.68
CA LEU A 201 -16.11 -26.49 24.59
C LEU A 201 -16.20 -25.21 23.73
N ALA A 202 -16.23 -24.04 24.36
CA ALA A 202 -16.20 -22.76 23.66
C ALA A 202 -14.91 -22.59 22.83
N MET A 203 -13.74 -22.94 23.39
CA MET A 203 -12.47 -22.94 22.67
C MET A 203 -12.46 -23.91 21.49
N GLN A 204 -13.05 -25.11 21.60
CA GLN A 204 -13.18 -26.04 20.48
C GLN A 204 -14.09 -25.51 19.36
N ILE A 205 -15.14 -24.75 19.72
CA ILE A 205 -16.04 -24.12 18.75
C ILE A 205 -15.30 -22.98 18.02
N LEU A 206 -14.62 -22.11 18.77
CA LEU A 206 -13.82 -21.03 18.22
C LEU A 206 -12.72 -21.59 17.31
N SER A 207 -11.89 -22.52 17.79
CA SER A 207 -10.74 -23.04 17.04
C SER A 207 -11.10 -23.72 15.70
N LYS A 208 -12.30 -24.31 15.60
CA LYS A 208 -12.81 -24.92 14.35
C LYS A 208 -13.57 -23.95 13.45
N GLY A 209 -14.14 -22.89 14.02
CA GLY A 209 -15.12 -22.04 13.36
C GLY A 209 -14.67 -20.60 13.11
N ILE A 210 -13.62 -20.13 13.78
CA ILE A 210 -13.25 -18.71 13.85
C ILE A 210 -13.05 -18.08 12.46
N SER A 211 -12.46 -18.81 11.51
CA SER A 211 -12.25 -18.36 10.12
C SER A 211 -13.53 -18.12 9.32
N LYS A 212 -14.69 -18.55 9.83
CA LYS A 212 -16.01 -18.34 9.22
C LYS A 212 -16.94 -17.49 10.09
N MET A 213 -16.49 -17.10 11.28
CA MET A 213 -17.28 -16.34 12.23
C MET A 213 -17.17 -14.84 11.94
N ARG A 214 -18.27 -14.13 12.16
CA ARG A 214 -18.24 -12.66 12.19
C ARG A 214 -17.60 -12.19 13.50
N THR A 215 -17.01 -11.01 13.52
CA THR A 215 -16.42 -10.35 14.70
C THR A 215 -17.30 -10.43 15.96
N ASN A 216 -18.59 -10.10 15.85
CA ASN A 216 -19.56 -10.19 16.96
C ASN A 216 -19.81 -11.64 17.45
N GLN A 217 -19.65 -12.64 16.59
CA GLN A 217 -19.78 -14.05 16.99
C GLN A 217 -18.52 -14.52 17.71
N ILE A 218 -17.34 -14.08 17.26
CA ILE A 218 -16.06 -14.31 17.94
C ILE A 218 -16.15 -13.73 19.36
N ARG A 219 -16.54 -12.45 19.50
CA ARG A 219 -16.68 -11.78 20.80
C ARG A 219 -17.60 -12.54 21.77
N LYS A 220 -18.77 -12.97 21.30
CA LYS A 220 -19.73 -13.73 22.11
C LYS A 220 -19.28 -15.16 22.43
N GLY A 221 -18.33 -15.68 21.66
CA GLY A 221 -17.78 -17.01 21.84
C GLY A 221 -16.61 -17.06 22.82
N ILE A 222 -16.05 -15.90 23.21
CA ILE A 222 -14.95 -15.83 24.18
C ILE A 222 -15.48 -16.28 25.55
N PRO A 223 -14.87 -17.27 26.20
CA PRO A 223 -15.26 -17.69 27.54
C PRO A 223 -15.02 -16.60 28.58
N ASP A 224 -16.01 -16.34 29.45
CA ASP A 224 -15.84 -15.44 30.60
C ASP A 224 -14.72 -15.91 31.54
N GLU A 225 -14.48 -17.22 31.62
CA GLU A 225 -13.36 -17.82 32.35
C GLU A 225 -12.00 -17.31 31.86
N ILE A 226 -11.86 -17.04 30.55
CA ILE A 226 -10.61 -16.54 29.97
C ILE A 226 -10.45 -15.04 30.23
N LEU A 227 -11.54 -14.26 30.09
CA LEU A 227 -11.51 -12.81 30.27
C LEU A 227 -11.29 -12.38 31.73
N ASN A 228 -11.72 -13.19 32.69
CA ASN A 228 -11.57 -12.91 34.13
C ASN A 228 -10.39 -13.67 34.77
N SER A 229 -9.56 -14.35 33.98
CA SER A 229 -8.43 -15.13 34.47
C SER A 229 -7.20 -14.24 34.71
N GLU A 230 -6.48 -14.49 35.80
CA GLU A 230 -5.16 -13.89 36.08
C GLU A 230 -3.99 -14.73 35.52
N ILE A 231 -4.28 -15.90 34.93
CA ILE A 231 -3.29 -16.76 34.28
C ILE A 231 -2.82 -16.11 32.98
N PRO A 232 -1.52 -15.84 32.79
CA PRO A 232 -0.97 -15.15 31.62
C PRO A 232 -1.42 -15.73 30.28
N GLU A 233 -1.45 -17.07 30.14
CA GLU A 233 -1.76 -17.74 28.88
C GLU A 233 -3.23 -17.60 28.51
N HIS A 234 -4.11 -17.57 29.51
CA HIS A 234 -5.52 -17.24 29.29
C HIS A 234 -5.65 -15.78 28.85
N MET A 235 -4.98 -14.85 29.53
CA MET A 235 -5.03 -13.42 29.18
C MET A 235 -4.50 -13.18 27.76
N MET A 236 -3.43 -13.87 27.36
CA MET A 236 -2.87 -13.80 26.00
C MET A 236 -3.91 -14.23 24.95
N ILE A 237 -4.56 -15.37 25.15
CA ILE A 237 -5.63 -15.85 24.27
C ILE A 237 -6.81 -14.87 24.25
N GLY A 238 -7.20 -14.34 25.42
CA GLY A 238 -8.24 -13.34 25.55
C GLY A 238 -7.93 -12.09 24.72
N GLY A 239 -6.71 -11.57 24.84
CA GLY A 239 -6.24 -10.40 24.09
C GLY A 239 -6.27 -10.64 22.58
N TYR A 240 -5.76 -11.80 22.13
CA TYR A 240 -5.77 -12.17 20.71
C TYR A 240 -7.20 -12.30 20.17
N LEU A 241 -8.10 -12.95 20.91
CA LEU A 241 -9.51 -13.09 20.54
C LEU A 241 -10.25 -11.74 20.52
N LEU A 242 -9.94 -10.83 21.45
CA LEU A 242 -10.50 -9.49 21.48
C LEU A 242 -10.08 -8.68 20.25
N ILE A 243 -8.79 -8.71 19.90
CA ILE A 243 -8.26 -8.10 18.67
C ILE A 243 -8.94 -8.70 17.44
N ALA A 244 -9.01 -10.03 17.33
CA ALA A 244 -9.68 -10.74 16.24
C ALA A 244 -11.19 -10.43 16.14
N SER A 245 -11.81 -10.07 17.26
CA SER A 245 -13.22 -9.68 17.35
C SER A 245 -13.49 -8.21 16.98
N GLY A 246 -12.47 -7.46 16.58
CA GLY A 246 -12.58 -6.04 16.21
C GLY A 246 -12.60 -5.08 17.39
N ASN A 247 -12.15 -5.50 18.58
CA ASN A 247 -11.97 -4.67 19.75
C ASN A 247 -10.49 -4.57 20.13
N PRO A 248 -9.64 -3.90 19.32
CA PRO A 248 -8.22 -3.82 19.59
C PRO A 248 -7.89 -3.09 20.90
N GLY A 249 -8.70 -2.10 21.31
CA GLY A 249 -8.50 -1.38 22.57
C GLY A 249 -8.57 -2.28 23.81
N GLU A 250 -9.68 -3.00 24.00
CA GLU A 250 -9.84 -3.96 25.11
C GLU A 250 -8.77 -5.07 25.04
N GLY A 251 -8.40 -5.52 23.83
CA GLY A 251 -7.37 -6.52 23.64
C GLY A 251 -5.98 -6.02 24.05
N LEU A 252 -5.61 -4.78 23.68
CA LEU A 252 -4.36 -4.15 24.07
C LEU A 252 -4.27 -3.95 25.58
N GLU A 253 -5.33 -3.43 26.21
CA GLU A 253 -5.39 -3.26 27.67
C GLU A 253 -5.13 -4.60 28.39
N LEU A 254 -5.76 -5.68 27.92
CA LEU A 254 -5.56 -7.01 28.50
C LEU A 254 -4.13 -7.50 28.30
N LEU A 255 -3.58 -7.40 27.09
CA LEU A 255 -2.21 -7.83 26.78
C LEU A 255 -1.15 -7.04 27.58
N GLN A 256 -1.33 -5.73 27.73
CA GLN A 256 -0.42 -4.87 28.49
C GLN A 256 -0.45 -5.16 30.00
N SER A 257 -1.56 -5.71 30.51
CA SER A 257 -1.69 -6.07 31.93
C SER A 257 -1.01 -7.38 32.32
N ILE A 258 -0.56 -8.18 31.34
CA ILE A 258 0.06 -9.49 31.58
C ILE A 258 1.42 -9.33 32.25
N GLN A 259 1.64 -10.09 33.33
CA GLN A 259 2.93 -10.23 33.99
C GLN A 259 3.31 -11.72 34.00
N SER A 260 4.47 -12.04 33.42
CA SER A 260 4.98 -13.42 33.32
C SER A 260 6.51 -13.42 33.42
N ASP A 261 7.07 -14.45 34.05
CA ASP A 261 8.52 -14.70 34.09
C ASP A 261 9.05 -15.34 32.80
N ASN A 262 8.17 -15.64 31.84
CA ASN A 262 8.54 -16.23 30.56
C ASN A 262 8.85 -15.15 29.51
N ASP A 263 10.14 -14.86 29.32
CA ASP A 263 10.62 -13.84 28.38
C ASP A 263 10.12 -14.07 26.95
N VAL A 264 10.07 -15.32 26.47
CA VAL A 264 9.63 -15.65 25.10
C VAL A 264 8.17 -15.29 24.88
N MET A 265 7.33 -15.52 25.90
CA MET A 265 5.93 -15.14 25.86
C MET A 265 5.77 -13.62 25.87
N MET A 266 6.50 -12.92 26.75
CA MET A 266 6.45 -11.47 26.84
C MET A 266 6.94 -10.80 25.54
N ASP A 267 7.95 -11.35 24.88
CA ASP A 267 8.41 -10.90 23.56
C ASP A 267 7.32 -11.07 22.49
N SER A 268 6.63 -12.22 22.47
CA SER A 268 5.50 -12.45 21.54
C SER A 268 4.36 -11.47 21.80
N ILE A 269 4.05 -11.19 23.06
CA ILE A 269 2.99 -10.24 23.45
C ILE A 269 3.37 -8.82 23.03
N ALA A 270 4.61 -8.40 23.29
CA ALA A 270 5.12 -7.09 22.94
C ALA A 270 5.03 -6.84 21.42
N ASP A 271 5.35 -7.84 20.60
CA ASP A 271 5.25 -7.76 19.14
C ASP A 271 3.79 -7.59 18.66
N VAL A 272 2.85 -8.32 19.26
CA VAL A 272 1.42 -8.18 18.93
C VAL A 272 0.88 -6.83 19.39
N ILE A 273 1.31 -6.34 20.55
CA ILE A 273 0.98 -4.98 21.03
C ILE A 273 1.50 -3.95 20.03
N ALA A 274 2.76 -4.06 19.59
CA ALA A 274 3.36 -3.12 18.65
C ALA A 274 2.62 -3.11 17.30
N LEU A 275 2.36 -4.29 16.72
CA LEU A 275 1.62 -4.42 15.46
C LEU A 275 0.20 -3.83 15.57
N THR A 276 -0.50 -4.14 16.66
CA THR A 276 -1.90 -3.71 16.85
C THR A 276 -2.00 -2.21 17.12
N SER A 277 -1.04 -1.66 17.89
CA SER A 277 -0.95 -0.21 18.15
C SER A 277 -0.61 0.56 16.89
N PHE A 278 0.34 0.05 16.09
CA PHE A 278 0.70 0.61 14.79
C PHE A 278 -0.51 0.66 13.84
N ARG A 279 -1.26 -0.43 13.72
CA ARG A 279 -2.51 -0.47 12.94
C ARG A 279 -3.61 0.47 13.46
N SER A 280 -3.55 0.83 14.73
CA SER A 280 -4.47 1.79 15.35
C SER A 280 -4.05 3.25 15.13
N GLY A 281 -2.92 3.50 14.46
CA GLY A 281 -2.42 4.83 14.11
C GLY A 281 -1.22 5.31 14.94
N ASP A 282 -0.69 4.49 15.84
CA ASP A 282 0.48 4.84 16.66
C ASP A 282 1.78 4.59 15.88
N THR A 283 2.33 5.65 15.30
CA THR A 283 3.54 5.58 14.46
C THR A 283 4.82 5.36 15.26
N GLU A 284 4.81 5.46 16.59
CA GLU A 284 5.99 5.23 17.43
C GLU A 284 6.50 3.79 17.30
N TYR A 285 5.59 2.84 17.07
CA TYR A 285 5.90 1.42 16.86
C TYR A 285 6.40 1.07 15.46
N TRP A 286 6.46 2.04 14.53
CA TRP A 286 6.87 1.76 13.15
C TRP A 286 8.27 1.14 13.08
N ASN A 287 9.27 1.71 13.78
CA ASN A 287 10.64 1.17 13.77
C ASN A 287 10.71 -0.25 14.32
N HIS A 288 9.98 -0.53 15.42
CA HIS A 288 9.90 -1.88 16.00
C HIS A 288 9.33 -2.89 15.02
N CYS A 289 8.32 -2.51 14.24
CA CYS A 289 7.70 -3.36 13.24
C CYS A 289 8.58 -3.53 11.98
N ALA A 290 9.16 -2.45 11.48
CA ALA A 290 9.99 -2.42 10.27
C ALA A 290 11.28 -3.23 10.42
N ASP A 291 11.90 -3.19 11.62
CA ASP A 291 13.19 -3.82 11.90
C ASP A 291 13.04 -5.23 12.51
N LYS A 292 11.81 -5.75 12.62
CA LYS A 292 11.59 -7.03 13.29
C LYS A 292 12.36 -8.13 12.57
N SER A 293 13.17 -8.89 13.32
CA SER A 293 13.88 -10.06 12.82
C SER A 293 13.05 -11.32 13.04
N GLY A 294 13.06 -12.24 12.07
CA GLY A 294 12.31 -13.50 12.15
C GLY A 294 11.58 -13.85 10.86
N SER A 295 11.43 -15.16 10.62
CA SER A 295 10.69 -15.74 9.50
C SER A 295 9.32 -16.29 9.90
N ASP A 296 8.92 -16.12 11.17
CA ASP A 296 7.58 -16.46 11.63
C ASP A 296 6.51 -15.52 11.04
N SER A 297 5.26 -15.97 11.08
CA SER A 297 4.13 -15.24 10.49
C SER A 297 3.97 -13.83 11.06
N LEU A 298 4.14 -13.65 12.37
CA LEU A 298 3.99 -12.33 13.00
C LEU A 298 5.10 -11.38 12.54
N SER A 299 6.36 -11.82 12.58
CA SER A 299 7.50 -11.00 12.15
C SER A 299 7.40 -10.57 10.68
N ILE A 300 6.91 -11.45 9.80
CA ILE A 300 6.67 -11.11 8.38
C ILE A 300 5.59 -10.04 8.26
N VAL A 301 4.44 -10.22 8.92
CA VAL A 301 3.32 -9.27 8.87
C VAL A 301 3.72 -7.91 9.44
N MET A 302 4.47 -7.88 10.54
CA MET A 302 4.98 -6.64 11.13
C MET A 302 5.77 -5.82 10.12
N ARG A 303 6.74 -6.43 9.43
CA ARG A 303 7.53 -5.76 8.40
C ARG A 303 6.66 -5.33 7.22
N THR A 304 5.75 -6.19 6.77
CA THR A 304 4.87 -5.90 5.63
C THR A 304 3.98 -4.69 5.92
N GLU A 305 3.33 -4.64 7.08
CA GLU A 305 2.44 -3.54 7.45
C GLU A 305 3.23 -2.23 7.65
N ALA A 306 4.41 -2.30 8.27
CA ALA A 306 5.27 -1.13 8.43
C ALA A 306 5.70 -0.54 7.08
N TRP A 307 6.17 -1.37 6.14
CA TRP A 307 6.63 -0.89 4.83
C TRP A 307 5.50 -0.50 3.87
N LYS A 308 4.26 -0.94 4.13
CA LYS A 308 3.06 -0.41 3.45
C LYS A 308 2.70 1.01 3.89
N ALA A 309 3.13 1.43 5.08
CA ALA A 309 2.85 2.75 5.65
C ALA A 309 4.12 3.38 6.26
N PRO A 310 5.14 3.71 5.44
CA PRO A 310 6.37 4.32 5.92
C PRO A 310 6.14 5.75 6.45
N PRO A 311 6.89 6.21 7.46
CA PRO A 311 6.77 7.56 7.99
C PRO A 311 7.36 8.57 7.00
N ILE A 312 6.50 9.41 6.41
CA ILE A 312 6.87 10.36 5.36
C ILE A 312 7.78 11.49 5.91
N ASP A 313 7.59 11.88 7.17
CA ASP A 313 8.30 12.99 7.81
C ASP A 313 9.66 12.58 8.43
N GLN A 314 9.98 11.29 8.41
CA GLN A 314 11.22 10.77 9.00
C GLN A 314 12.23 10.45 7.90
N SER A 315 13.47 10.92 8.06
CA SER A 315 14.59 10.47 7.22
C SER A 315 14.93 9.02 7.55
N ILE A 316 14.95 8.17 6.50
CA ILE A 316 15.26 6.75 6.57
C ILE A 316 16.43 6.50 5.63
N GLU A 317 17.45 5.80 6.11
CA GLU A 317 18.62 5.44 5.31
C GLU A 317 18.23 4.69 4.01
N PRO A 318 18.86 4.99 2.85
CA PRO A 318 18.53 4.37 1.57
C PRO A 318 18.50 2.83 1.63
N SER A 319 19.54 2.22 2.23
CA SER A 319 19.66 0.76 2.35
C SER A 319 18.52 0.12 3.14
N ARG A 320 17.95 0.85 4.11
CA ARG A 320 16.82 0.38 4.91
C ARG A 320 15.53 0.42 4.09
N ILE A 321 15.34 1.46 3.26
CA ILE A 321 14.22 1.56 2.32
C ILE A 321 14.30 0.45 1.27
N GLU A 322 15.47 0.22 0.67
CA GLU A 322 15.70 -0.86 -0.29
C GLU A 322 15.37 -2.24 0.29
N SER A 323 15.79 -2.51 1.53
CA SER A 323 15.43 -3.75 2.22
C SER A 323 13.91 -3.87 2.44
N GLY A 324 13.23 -2.75 2.70
CA GLY A 324 11.77 -2.70 2.82
C GLY A 324 11.05 -3.01 1.52
N ILE A 325 11.50 -2.41 0.41
CA ILE A 325 11.00 -2.65 -0.95
C ILE A 325 11.17 -4.13 -1.30
N MET A 326 12.38 -4.69 -1.12
CA MET A 326 12.65 -6.10 -1.39
C MET A 326 11.76 -7.03 -0.55
N HIS A 327 11.50 -6.69 0.72
CA HIS A 327 10.58 -7.47 1.56
C HIS A 327 9.15 -7.47 1.00
N LEU A 328 8.63 -6.32 0.56
CA LEU A 328 7.29 -6.23 -0.05
C LEU A 328 7.20 -7.07 -1.33
N GLU A 329 8.19 -6.97 -2.21
CA GLU A 329 8.25 -7.76 -3.46
C GLU A 329 8.29 -9.27 -3.19
N LEU A 330 9.09 -9.71 -2.21
CA LEU A 330 9.17 -11.11 -1.80
C LEU A 330 7.84 -11.64 -1.26
N GLN A 331 7.03 -10.79 -0.62
CA GLN A 331 5.69 -11.14 -0.16
C GLN A 331 4.61 -11.00 -1.26
N GLY A 332 4.98 -10.56 -2.46
CA GLY A 332 4.04 -10.30 -3.56
C GLY A 332 3.14 -9.09 -3.32
N GLU A 333 3.57 -8.16 -2.47
CA GLU A 333 2.87 -6.92 -2.18
C GLU A 333 3.31 -5.82 -3.15
N ALA A 334 2.39 -4.92 -3.51
CA ALA A 334 2.71 -3.80 -4.39
C ALA A 334 3.55 -2.75 -3.64
N VAL A 335 4.65 -2.32 -4.27
CA VAL A 335 5.49 -1.24 -3.77
C VAL A 335 4.83 0.10 -4.12
N LEU A 336 4.47 0.88 -3.11
CA LEU A 336 3.86 2.20 -3.30
C LEU A 336 4.88 3.19 -3.87
N ASP A 337 4.45 4.05 -4.79
CA ASP A 337 5.32 5.09 -5.36
C ASP A 337 5.79 6.08 -4.29
N THR A 338 5.04 6.26 -3.19
CA THR A 338 5.50 7.04 -2.03
C THR A 338 6.82 6.51 -1.46
N LEU A 339 6.98 5.19 -1.35
CA LEU A 339 8.20 4.56 -0.85
C LEU A 339 9.35 4.70 -1.85
N LYS A 340 9.06 4.60 -3.15
CA LYS A 340 10.05 4.85 -4.21
C LYS A 340 10.52 6.30 -4.19
N TRP A 341 9.61 7.26 -4.07
CA TRP A 341 9.95 8.69 -3.97
C TRP A 341 10.76 9.02 -2.71
N MET A 342 10.50 8.34 -1.59
CA MET A 342 11.37 8.44 -0.41
C MET A 342 12.80 7.98 -0.71
N LEU A 343 12.96 6.86 -1.43
CA LEU A 343 14.28 6.37 -1.84
C LEU A 343 14.95 7.33 -2.84
N VAL A 344 14.22 7.81 -3.85
CA VAL A 344 14.71 8.82 -4.82
C VAL A 344 15.27 10.04 -4.09
N LYS A 345 14.52 10.58 -3.12
CA LYS A 345 14.96 11.74 -2.33
C LYS A 345 16.25 11.46 -1.58
N GLN A 346 16.36 10.31 -0.91
CA GLN A 346 17.57 9.98 -0.14
C GLN A 346 18.78 9.70 -1.04
N LEU A 347 18.60 9.06 -2.19
CA LEU A 347 19.65 8.88 -3.20
C LEU A 347 20.12 10.24 -3.76
N ALA A 348 19.19 11.17 -4.01
CA ALA A 348 19.52 12.52 -4.45
C ALA A 348 20.33 13.29 -3.40
N GLU A 349 19.91 13.24 -2.12
CA GLU A 349 20.59 13.91 -1.00
C GLU A 349 21.99 13.34 -0.73
N THR A 350 22.19 12.04 -0.97
CA THR A 350 23.49 11.38 -0.83
C THR A 350 24.40 11.54 -2.06
N GLY A 351 23.88 12.08 -3.16
CA GLY A 351 24.62 12.38 -4.38
C GLY A 351 24.64 11.26 -5.42
N ASP A 352 23.92 10.15 -5.21
CA ASP A 352 23.76 9.08 -6.20
C ASP A 352 22.64 9.42 -7.20
N LEU A 353 22.93 10.42 -8.05
CA LEU A 353 21.99 10.92 -9.04
C LEU A 353 21.66 9.87 -10.11
N SER A 354 22.59 8.95 -10.41
CA SER A 354 22.38 7.88 -11.38
C SER A 354 21.25 6.95 -10.97
N SER A 355 21.34 6.38 -9.77
CA SER A 355 20.33 5.44 -9.27
C SER A 355 19.01 6.14 -8.97
N ALA A 356 19.04 7.40 -8.49
CA ALA A 356 17.84 8.21 -8.32
C ALA A 356 17.10 8.39 -9.66
N THR A 357 17.82 8.72 -10.73
CA THR A 357 17.23 8.93 -12.06
C THR A 357 16.63 7.66 -12.63
N GLU A 358 17.32 6.52 -12.49
CA GLU A 358 16.84 5.22 -12.95
C GLU A 358 15.54 4.82 -12.22
N LEU A 359 15.48 5.04 -10.91
CA LEU A 359 14.28 4.77 -10.11
C LEU A 359 13.09 5.68 -10.48
N VAL A 360 13.33 6.95 -10.83
CA VAL A 360 12.28 7.87 -11.32
C VAL A 360 11.66 7.37 -12.63
N LEU A 361 12.44 6.76 -13.51
CA LEU A 361 11.92 6.19 -14.76
C LEU A 361 10.90 5.06 -14.51
N GLU A 362 11.03 4.33 -13.40
CA GLU A 362 10.14 3.24 -12.98
C GLU A 362 9.03 3.67 -12.00
N THR A 363 9.02 4.95 -11.62
CA THR A 363 8.08 5.54 -10.66
C THR A 363 7.08 6.43 -11.38
N SER A 364 5.84 6.50 -10.89
CA SER A 364 4.85 7.44 -11.41
C SER A 364 5.20 8.89 -11.02
N ILE A 365 4.85 9.83 -11.90
CA ILE A 365 4.99 11.28 -11.68
C ILE A 365 3.58 11.84 -11.83
N ASP A 366 2.91 11.99 -10.70
CA ASP A 366 1.46 12.19 -10.65
C ASP A 366 1.06 13.56 -10.07
N ASP A 367 1.99 14.28 -9.44
CA ASP A 367 1.75 15.58 -8.83
C ASP A 367 2.87 16.59 -9.09
N ASP A 368 2.62 17.84 -8.73
CA ASP A 368 3.56 18.96 -8.91
C ASP A 368 4.89 18.73 -8.18
N LEU A 369 4.86 18.14 -6.97
CA LEU A 369 6.08 17.92 -6.16
C LEU A 369 6.99 16.87 -6.78
N THR A 370 6.42 15.75 -7.22
CA THR A 370 7.13 14.66 -7.90
C THR A 370 7.66 15.13 -9.26
N PHE A 371 6.94 16.03 -9.96
CA PHE A 371 7.41 16.64 -11.19
C PHE A 371 8.65 17.53 -10.98
N ILE A 372 8.63 18.41 -9.97
CA ILE A 372 9.77 19.28 -9.64
C ILE A 372 11.00 18.44 -9.28
N GLN A 373 10.81 17.43 -8.42
CA GLN A 373 11.89 16.52 -8.02
C GLN A 373 12.46 15.74 -9.20
N ALA A 374 11.61 15.18 -10.06
CA ALA A 374 12.03 14.50 -11.28
C ALA A 374 12.82 15.43 -12.21
N SER A 375 12.33 16.66 -12.38
CA SER A 375 12.96 17.68 -13.24
C SER A 375 14.35 18.05 -12.75
N ALA A 376 14.54 18.23 -11.43
CA ALA A 376 15.85 18.52 -10.85
C ALA A 376 16.86 17.37 -11.04
N LEU A 377 16.38 16.12 -11.11
CA LEU A 377 17.21 14.93 -11.32
C LEU A 377 17.49 14.62 -12.80
N ALA A 378 16.71 15.20 -13.72
CA ALA A 378 16.74 14.79 -15.11
C ALA A 378 18.10 15.01 -15.80
N GLY A 379 18.88 16.01 -15.40
CA GLY A 379 20.22 16.27 -15.95
C GLY A 379 20.22 16.28 -17.48
N GLU A 380 21.00 15.38 -18.08
CA GLU A 380 21.05 15.16 -19.55
C GLU A 380 20.28 13.91 -20.01
N ASN A 381 19.45 13.29 -19.16
CA ASN A 381 18.72 12.07 -19.49
C ASN A 381 17.56 12.37 -20.45
N GLU A 382 17.78 12.09 -21.74
CA GLU A 382 16.81 12.36 -22.81
C GLU A 382 15.44 11.70 -22.62
N LEU A 383 15.39 10.48 -22.06
CA LEU A 383 14.14 9.76 -21.84
C LEU A 383 13.30 10.42 -20.76
N LEU A 384 13.93 10.79 -19.64
CA LEU A 384 13.24 11.48 -18.56
C LEU A 384 12.82 12.89 -18.97
N ILE A 385 13.68 13.62 -19.68
CA ILE A 385 13.34 14.94 -20.24
C ILE A 385 12.12 14.84 -21.16
N SER A 386 12.09 13.88 -22.08
CA SER A 386 10.96 13.70 -23.00
C SER A 386 9.67 13.39 -22.25
N ARG A 387 9.73 12.50 -21.25
CA ARG A 387 8.59 12.16 -20.39
C ARG A 387 8.08 13.37 -19.61
N LEU A 388 8.98 14.21 -19.09
CA LEU A 388 8.61 15.41 -18.34
C LEU A 388 8.01 16.49 -19.24
N ILE A 389 8.51 16.67 -20.47
CA ILE A 389 7.92 17.58 -21.45
C ILE A 389 6.49 17.16 -21.79
N GLU A 390 6.24 15.87 -22.00
CA GLU A 390 4.89 15.34 -22.24
C GLU A 390 3.95 15.56 -21.04
N LYS A 391 4.50 15.53 -19.82
CA LYS A 391 3.76 15.71 -18.57
C LYS A 391 3.60 17.15 -18.11
N ALA A 392 4.42 18.07 -18.60
CA ALA A 392 4.39 19.48 -18.20
C ALA A 392 3.00 20.13 -18.30
N PRO A 393 2.15 19.84 -19.32
CA PRO A 393 0.80 20.41 -19.41
C PRO A 393 -0.15 20.00 -18.27
N ASP A 394 0.12 18.90 -17.57
CA ASP A 394 -0.70 18.42 -16.45
C ASP A 394 -0.39 19.18 -15.14
N CYS A 395 0.71 19.94 -15.10
CA CYS A 395 1.20 20.64 -13.91
C CYS A 395 0.59 22.05 -13.77
N SER A 396 0.73 22.64 -12.58
CA SER A 396 0.21 23.98 -12.31
C SER A 396 1.13 25.12 -12.79
N LEU A 397 0.57 26.31 -12.96
CA LEU A 397 1.33 27.55 -13.24
C LEU A 397 2.41 27.83 -12.18
N ILE A 398 2.17 27.46 -10.93
CA ILE A 398 3.13 27.62 -9.83
C ILE A 398 4.36 26.74 -10.09
N THR A 399 4.14 25.48 -10.46
CA THR A 399 5.20 24.52 -10.83
C THR A 399 6.04 25.02 -12.01
N TRP A 400 5.39 25.50 -13.08
CA TRP A 400 6.11 26.04 -14.23
C TRP A 400 6.96 27.25 -13.85
N SER A 401 6.43 28.12 -12.98
CA SER A 401 7.11 29.32 -12.51
C SER A 401 8.38 28.98 -11.71
N GLU A 402 8.29 28.00 -10.80
CA GLU A 402 9.44 27.51 -10.04
C GLU A 402 10.52 26.95 -10.97
N ILE A 403 10.13 26.12 -11.94
CA ILE A 403 11.06 25.49 -12.87
C ILE A 403 11.77 26.49 -13.76
N VAL A 404 11.04 27.49 -14.28
CA VAL A 404 11.63 28.48 -15.19
C VAL A 404 12.67 29.35 -14.48
N VAL A 405 12.46 29.68 -13.20
CA VAL A 405 13.38 30.52 -12.42
C VAL A 405 14.63 29.74 -11.99
N ASP A 406 14.51 28.45 -11.64
CA ASP A 406 15.65 27.67 -11.16
C ASP A 406 16.47 27.03 -12.30
N SER A 407 17.74 27.43 -12.39
CA SER A 407 18.73 26.91 -13.33
C SER A 407 19.14 25.45 -13.09
N THR A 408 18.75 24.84 -11.96
CA THR A 408 19.01 23.41 -11.71
C THR A 408 18.26 22.50 -12.68
N HIS A 409 17.14 22.98 -13.24
CA HIS A 409 16.33 22.21 -14.17
C HIS A 409 16.90 22.24 -15.60
N PRO A 410 16.81 21.14 -16.36
CA PRO A 410 17.27 21.10 -17.75
C PRO A 410 16.59 22.15 -18.64
N GLN A 411 17.38 22.79 -19.50
CA GLN A 411 16.94 23.90 -20.36
C GLN A 411 15.72 23.54 -21.22
N LEU A 412 15.64 22.30 -21.71
CA LEU A 412 14.51 21.83 -22.52
C LEU A 412 13.19 21.80 -21.74
N ILE A 413 13.23 21.44 -20.46
CA ILE A 413 12.04 21.42 -19.58
C ILE A 413 11.65 22.85 -19.21
N ARG A 414 12.65 23.70 -18.87
CA ARG A 414 12.42 25.12 -18.59
C ARG A 414 11.80 25.82 -19.80
N PHE A 415 12.26 25.50 -21.01
CA PHE A 415 11.70 26.02 -22.25
C PHE A 415 10.24 25.61 -22.47
N GLU A 416 9.87 24.35 -22.25
CA GLU A 416 8.46 23.93 -22.37
C GLU A 416 7.59 24.62 -21.32
N CYS A 417 8.06 24.73 -20.07
CA CYS A 417 7.35 25.46 -19.01
C CYS A 417 7.15 26.94 -19.39
N ALA A 418 8.18 27.61 -19.93
CA ALA A 418 8.08 28.99 -20.41
C ALA A 418 7.01 29.17 -21.49
N LYS A 419 6.87 28.20 -22.40
CA LYS A 419 5.82 28.19 -23.42
C LYS A 419 4.43 28.02 -22.83
N LEU A 420 4.28 27.17 -21.82
CA LEU A 420 3.01 26.97 -21.13
C LEU A 420 2.60 28.24 -20.37
N ILE A 421 3.53 28.88 -19.66
CA ILE A 421 3.31 30.18 -19.00
C ILE A 421 2.83 31.23 -20.01
N ALA A 422 3.49 31.36 -21.16
CA ALA A 422 3.09 32.32 -22.19
C ALA A 422 1.67 32.08 -22.71
N LYS A 423 1.23 30.81 -22.78
CA LYS A 423 -0.12 30.45 -23.24
C LYS A 423 -1.23 30.80 -22.25
N GLU A 424 -0.94 30.87 -20.95
CA GLU A 424 -1.92 31.26 -19.93
C GLU A 424 -2.37 32.73 -20.04
N LYS A 425 -1.56 33.59 -20.67
CA LYS A 425 -1.86 35.02 -20.90
C LYS A 425 -2.28 35.76 -19.62
N CYS A 426 -1.65 35.41 -18.49
CA CYS A 426 -1.91 36.03 -17.20
C CYS A 426 -0.72 36.89 -16.74
N LEU A 427 -0.95 37.74 -15.75
CA LEU A 427 0.12 38.49 -15.08
C LEU A 427 0.89 37.53 -14.18
N ILE A 428 2.20 37.54 -14.31
CA ILE A 428 3.14 36.72 -13.54
C ILE A 428 4.10 37.60 -12.73
N PRO A 429 4.73 37.05 -11.68
CA PRO A 429 5.82 37.72 -10.96
C PRO A 429 6.96 38.16 -11.88
N ASN A 430 7.65 39.26 -11.54
CA ASN A 430 8.68 39.85 -12.39
C ASN A 430 9.89 38.93 -12.61
N ASP A 431 10.31 38.19 -11.58
CA ASP A 431 11.40 37.20 -11.66
C ASP A 431 11.05 36.07 -12.65
N VAL A 432 9.82 35.57 -12.60
CA VAL A 432 9.31 34.58 -13.56
C VAL A 432 9.25 35.17 -14.96
N LEU A 433 8.83 36.44 -15.10
CA LEU A 433 8.75 37.14 -16.37
C LEU A 433 10.12 37.34 -17.02
N GLU A 434 11.11 37.77 -16.25
CA GLU A 434 12.49 37.94 -16.71
C GLU A 434 13.07 36.60 -17.20
N ALA A 435 12.96 35.54 -16.39
CA ALA A 435 13.44 34.21 -16.75
C ALA A 435 12.70 33.63 -17.97
N THR A 436 11.38 33.81 -18.06
CA THR A 436 10.58 33.38 -19.22
C THR A 436 11.01 34.13 -20.48
N THR A 437 11.20 35.45 -20.39
CA THR A 437 11.62 36.32 -21.49
C THR A 437 12.99 35.91 -22.01
N GLU A 438 13.95 35.68 -21.11
CA GLU A 438 15.29 35.18 -21.44
C GLU A 438 15.21 33.85 -22.22
N ILE A 439 14.54 32.86 -21.64
CA ILE A 439 14.49 31.50 -22.21
C ILE A 439 13.86 31.50 -23.60
N LEU A 440 12.73 32.20 -23.77
CA LEU A 440 12.05 32.28 -25.06
C LEU A 440 12.85 33.07 -26.11
N SER A 441 13.62 34.07 -25.68
CA SER A 441 14.51 34.85 -26.57
C SER A 441 15.67 34.00 -27.07
N ILE A 442 16.37 33.27 -26.19
CA ILE A 442 17.49 32.40 -26.55
C ILE A 442 17.04 31.26 -27.47
N GLN A 443 15.89 30.65 -27.17
CA GLN A 443 15.33 29.54 -27.96
C GLN A 443 14.56 30.01 -29.20
N VAL A 444 14.46 31.32 -29.42
CA VAL A 444 13.81 31.95 -30.58
C VAL A 444 12.34 31.52 -30.75
N ASP A 445 11.63 31.27 -29.64
CA ASP A 445 10.17 31.09 -29.67
C ASP A 445 9.48 32.46 -29.59
N ILE A 446 9.55 33.18 -30.71
CA ILE A 446 9.06 34.56 -30.81
C ILE A 446 7.54 34.64 -30.68
N PHE A 447 6.82 33.57 -31.03
CA PHE A 447 5.39 33.50 -30.84
C PHE A 447 5.05 33.57 -29.35
N SER A 448 5.63 32.65 -28.55
CA SER A 448 5.42 32.62 -27.10
C SER A 448 5.96 33.89 -26.42
N LEU A 449 7.12 34.40 -26.87
CA LEU A 449 7.70 35.66 -26.36
C LEU A 449 6.74 36.84 -26.57
N SER A 450 6.16 36.96 -27.77
CA SER A 450 5.21 38.04 -28.07
C SER A 450 3.93 37.93 -27.23
N LEU A 451 3.46 36.70 -26.96
CA LEU A 451 2.31 36.48 -26.09
C LEU A 451 2.57 36.95 -24.65
N ILE A 452 3.72 36.59 -24.06
CA ILE A 452 4.00 36.93 -22.66
C ILE A 452 4.28 38.43 -22.47
N LEU A 453 4.97 39.07 -23.42
CA LEU A 453 5.26 40.50 -23.35
C LEU A 453 3.98 41.34 -23.52
N SER A 454 3.10 40.94 -24.46
CA SER A 454 1.83 41.63 -24.67
C SER A 454 0.81 41.39 -23.56
N SER A 455 0.73 40.17 -22.99
CA SER A 455 -0.15 39.91 -21.84
C SER A 455 0.29 40.66 -20.59
N SER A 456 1.60 40.86 -20.42
CA SER A 456 2.18 41.59 -19.30
C SER A 456 2.25 43.11 -19.52
N ASN A 457 1.78 43.62 -20.67
CA ASN A 457 1.86 45.02 -21.08
C ASN A 457 3.28 45.61 -20.92
N ILE A 458 4.30 44.86 -21.33
CA ILE A 458 5.68 45.32 -21.29
C ILE A 458 5.84 46.54 -22.20
N LYS A 459 6.40 47.61 -21.67
CA LYS A 459 6.66 48.83 -22.44
C LYS A 459 7.97 48.75 -23.20
N GLY A 460 7.96 49.20 -24.45
CA GLY A 460 9.14 49.32 -25.30
C GLY A 460 10.20 50.25 -24.70
N SER A 461 9.78 51.29 -23.98
CA SER A 461 10.70 52.20 -23.28
C SER A 461 11.45 51.57 -22.11
N GLU A 462 10.95 50.46 -21.57
CA GLU A 462 11.53 49.75 -20.42
C GLU A 462 12.32 48.51 -20.86
N ASN A 463 11.86 47.81 -21.90
CA ASN A 463 12.48 46.59 -22.43
C ASN A 463 12.67 46.66 -23.96
N PRO A 464 13.50 47.59 -24.47
CA PRO A 464 13.57 47.87 -25.90
C PRO A 464 14.07 46.67 -26.72
N TYR A 465 15.05 45.91 -26.20
CA TYR A 465 15.63 44.77 -26.91
C TYR A 465 14.62 43.65 -27.17
N SER A 466 13.83 43.26 -26.16
CA SER A 466 12.84 42.19 -26.30
C SER A 466 11.70 42.59 -27.25
N VAL A 467 11.25 43.86 -27.18
CA VAL A 467 10.22 44.38 -28.09
C VAL A 467 10.71 44.43 -29.53
N LEU A 468 11.94 44.92 -29.75
CA LEU A 468 12.53 44.98 -31.10
C LEU A 468 12.87 43.60 -31.65
N LEU A 469 13.28 42.65 -30.79
CA LEU A 469 13.46 41.26 -31.17
C LEU A 469 12.14 40.65 -31.68
N CYS A 470 11.06 40.79 -30.91
CA CYS A 470 9.73 40.39 -31.36
C CYS A 470 9.36 41.10 -32.66
N SER A 471 9.60 42.40 -32.79
CA SER A 471 9.26 43.11 -34.00
C SER A 471 10.06 42.67 -35.23
N ALA A 472 11.29 42.21 -35.05
CA ALA A 472 12.15 41.75 -36.14
C ALA A 472 11.80 40.33 -36.61
N LEU A 473 11.39 39.46 -35.68
CA LEU A 473 11.22 38.02 -35.93
C LEU A 473 9.79 37.50 -35.75
N ALA A 474 8.80 38.36 -35.46
CA ALA A 474 7.43 37.93 -35.23
C ALA A 474 6.85 37.17 -36.43
N PRO A 475 6.32 35.94 -36.23
CA PRO A 475 5.61 35.25 -37.29
C PRO A 475 4.29 35.94 -37.62
N ALA A 476 3.76 35.79 -38.84
CA ALA A 476 2.53 36.52 -39.19
C ALA A 476 1.27 36.04 -38.44
N ASN A 477 1.34 34.92 -37.70
CA ASN A 477 0.25 34.35 -36.93
C ASN A 477 0.30 34.69 -35.42
N ILE A 478 1.12 35.65 -34.95
CA ILE A 478 1.22 36.02 -33.51
C ILE A 478 -0.09 36.49 -32.85
N GLY A 479 -1.13 36.76 -33.64
CA GLY A 479 -2.44 37.15 -33.14
C GLY A 479 -2.61 38.67 -32.99
N GLU A 480 -3.88 39.12 -32.98
CA GLU A 480 -4.23 40.54 -33.05
C GLU A 480 -3.73 41.34 -31.84
N GLN A 481 -3.88 40.80 -30.62
CA GLN A 481 -3.42 41.45 -29.40
C GLN A 481 -1.91 41.74 -29.41
N ALA A 482 -1.09 40.75 -29.78
CA ALA A 482 0.36 40.91 -29.84
C ALA A 482 0.77 41.87 -30.97
N LEU A 483 0.05 41.86 -32.11
CA LEU A 483 0.28 42.80 -33.20
C LEU A 483 -0.01 44.25 -32.80
N ASP A 484 -1.12 44.49 -32.12
CA ASP A 484 -1.49 45.83 -31.67
C ASP A 484 -0.51 46.36 -30.63
N TRP A 485 -0.14 45.52 -29.66
CA TRP A 485 0.91 45.83 -28.68
C TRP A 485 2.25 46.15 -29.37
N LEU A 486 2.70 45.33 -30.33
CA LEU A 486 3.95 45.60 -31.06
C LEU A 486 3.90 46.91 -31.85
N ARG A 487 2.76 47.26 -32.46
CA ARG A 487 2.62 48.52 -33.20
C ARG A 487 2.72 49.74 -32.28
N GLU A 488 2.21 49.64 -31.06
CA GLU A 488 2.27 50.70 -30.07
C GLU A 488 3.67 50.83 -29.47
N GLU A 489 4.26 49.71 -29.05
CA GLU A 489 5.49 49.73 -28.25
C GLU A 489 6.79 49.75 -29.08
N ARG A 490 6.76 49.37 -30.37
CA ARG A 490 7.95 49.39 -31.22
C ARG A 490 8.57 50.78 -31.31
N ALA A 491 7.76 51.83 -31.50
CA ALA A 491 8.27 53.20 -31.63
C ALA A 491 8.99 53.66 -30.34
N ALA A 492 8.41 53.34 -29.17
CA ALA A 492 9.02 53.63 -27.88
C ALA A 492 10.32 52.83 -27.66
N ALA A 493 10.37 51.58 -28.13
CA ALA A 493 11.57 50.75 -28.08
C ALA A 493 12.70 51.32 -28.97
N HIS A 494 12.38 51.73 -30.20
CA HIS A 494 13.31 52.38 -31.13
C HIS A 494 13.94 53.63 -30.51
N ASP A 495 13.11 54.52 -29.94
CA ASP A 495 13.58 55.80 -29.38
C ASP A 495 14.45 55.61 -28.12
N SER A 496 14.35 54.46 -27.44
CA SER A 496 15.00 54.22 -26.15
C SER A 496 16.17 53.24 -26.18
N ILE A 497 16.36 52.47 -27.27
CA ILE A 497 17.37 51.40 -27.32
C ILE A 497 18.80 51.91 -27.09
N ASP A 498 19.17 53.08 -27.60
CA ASP A 498 20.51 53.67 -27.42
C ASP A 498 20.80 54.08 -25.97
N SER A 499 19.76 54.24 -25.16
CA SER A 499 19.85 54.59 -23.74
C SER A 499 19.84 53.38 -22.80
N HIS A 500 19.65 52.18 -23.34
CA HIS A 500 19.59 50.94 -22.57
C HIS A 500 20.79 50.04 -22.87
N ASN A 501 21.28 49.36 -21.84
CA ASN A 501 22.24 48.28 -22.04
C ASN A 501 21.51 47.03 -22.55
N PRO A 502 22.16 46.20 -23.38
CA PRO A 502 21.59 44.91 -23.75
C PRO A 502 21.40 44.02 -22.52
N PRO A 503 20.33 43.20 -22.47
CA PRO A 503 20.15 42.17 -21.46
C PRO A 503 21.35 41.22 -21.39
N GLU A 504 21.67 40.71 -20.20
CA GLU A 504 22.86 39.85 -19.99
C GLU A 504 22.85 38.57 -20.81
N PHE A 505 21.66 38.04 -21.14
CA PHE A 505 21.50 36.86 -21.97
C PHE A 505 21.75 37.09 -23.47
N LEU A 506 21.83 38.35 -23.91
CA LEU A 506 22.17 38.69 -25.29
C LEU A 506 23.67 38.95 -25.42
N SER A 507 24.29 38.29 -26.40
CA SER A 507 25.63 38.64 -26.81
C SER A 507 25.69 40.03 -27.45
N ALA A 508 26.88 40.63 -27.47
CA ALA A 508 27.10 41.90 -28.15
C ALA A 508 26.70 41.85 -29.65
N HIS A 509 26.91 40.71 -30.30
CA HIS A 509 26.56 40.48 -31.70
C HIS A 509 25.04 40.45 -31.91
N GLU A 510 24.29 39.73 -31.06
CA GLU A 510 22.82 39.67 -31.13
C GLU A 510 22.21 41.04 -30.86
N ALA A 511 22.70 41.75 -29.85
CA ALA A 511 22.28 43.13 -29.56
C ALA A 511 22.58 44.10 -30.72
N ALA A 512 23.72 43.96 -31.39
CA ALA A 512 24.07 44.74 -32.57
C ALA A 512 23.19 44.39 -33.78
N LEU A 513 22.84 43.12 -33.97
CA LEU A 513 21.94 42.65 -35.02
C LEU A 513 20.50 43.13 -34.82
N ILE A 514 19.98 43.12 -33.59
CA ILE A 514 18.65 43.69 -33.26
C ILE A 514 18.62 45.18 -33.61
N ARG A 515 19.65 45.94 -33.19
CA ARG A 515 19.79 47.37 -33.55
C ARG A 515 19.84 47.58 -35.06
N LEU A 516 20.61 46.75 -35.78
CA LEU A 516 20.74 46.81 -37.23
C LEU A 516 19.39 46.56 -37.93
N LEU A 517 18.63 45.55 -37.50
CA LEU A 517 17.31 45.21 -38.05
C LEU A 517 16.26 46.28 -37.76
N ASP A 518 16.37 46.97 -36.63
CA ASP A 518 15.51 48.11 -36.32
C ASP A 518 15.91 49.39 -37.08
N GLY A 519 17.12 49.46 -37.64
CA GLY A 519 17.62 50.60 -38.40
C GLY A 519 18.29 51.68 -37.56
N THR A 520 18.63 51.38 -36.30
CA THR A 520 19.41 52.28 -35.43
C THR A 520 20.90 52.21 -35.78
N GLN A 521 21.72 53.12 -35.22
CA GLN A 521 23.16 53.13 -35.48
C GLN A 521 23.85 51.92 -34.81
N SER A 522 23.92 50.81 -35.53
CA SER A 522 24.72 49.65 -35.11
C SER A 522 26.19 49.83 -35.49
N ASN A 523 27.07 49.53 -34.56
CA ASN A 523 28.51 49.45 -34.83
C ASN A 523 28.79 48.15 -35.60
N LEU A 524 29.13 48.26 -36.88
CA LEU A 524 29.38 47.08 -37.71
C LEU A 524 30.57 46.25 -37.21
N ASP A 525 31.53 46.89 -36.53
CA ASP A 525 32.67 46.19 -35.95
C ASP A 525 32.24 45.16 -34.89
N GLU A 526 31.06 45.33 -34.29
CA GLU A 526 30.46 44.36 -33.36
C GLU A 526 29.79 43.17 -34.06
N ILE A 527 29.66 43.20 -35.39
CA ILE A 527 29.06 42.12 -36.20
C ILE A 527 30.13 41.48 -37.12
N LEU A 528 31.16 42.26 -37.48
CA LEU A 528 32.25 41.83 -38.34
C LEU A 528 33.04 40.68 -37.71
N GLY A 529 33.27 39.62 -38.49
CA GLY A 529 33.97 38.42 -38.05
C GLY A 529 33.08 37.26 -37.59
N ARG A 530 31.75 37.46 -37.49
CA ARG A 530 30.80 36.34 -37.28
C ARG A 530 30.54 35.54 -38.55
N LEU A 531 30.58 36.20 -39.71
CA LEU A 531 30.45 35.58 -41.02
C LEU A 531 31.82 35.43 -41.70
N PRO A 532 31.99 34.46 -42.60
CA PRO A 532 33.11 34.41 -43.55
C PRO A 532 33.33 35.75 -44.27
N GLU A 533 34.53 35.96 -44.80
CA GLU A 533 34.90 37.23 -45.45
C GLU A 533 33.93 37.63 -46.58
N ALA A 534 33.48 36.65 -47.37
CA ALA A 534 32.49 36.84 -48.43
C ALA A 534 31.14 37.36 -47.87
N GLY A 535 30.58 36.72 -46.84
CA GLY A 535 29.35 37.17 -46.19
C GLY A 535 29.48 38.54 -45.52
N SER A 536 30.63 38.81 -44.89
CA SER A 536 30.94 40.12 -44.29
C SER A 536 31.02 41.24 -45.34
N GLU A 537 31.51 40.94 -46.54
CA GLU A 537 31.50 41.88 -47.67
C GLU A 537 30.06 42.18 -48.13
N VAL A 538 29.22 41.15 -48.26
CA VAL A 538 27.81 41.34 -48.63
C VAL A 538 27.06 42.12 -47.57
N LEU A 539 27.28 41.87 -46.28
CA LEU A 539 26.63 42.61 -45.20
C LEU A 539 26.98 44.11 -45.25
N ARG A 540 28.23 44.45 -45.58
CA ARG A 540 28.66 45.86 -45.80
C ARG A 540 27.98 46.49 -47.01
N GLU A 541 27.84 45.73 -48.10
CA GLU A 541 27.09 46.15 -49.30
C GLU A 541 25.61 46.38 -48.96
N ALA A 542 24.97 45.43 -48.27
CA ALA A 542 23.60 45.50 -47.82
C ALA A 542 23.32 46.73 -46.95
N ARG A 543 24.17 47.02 -45.96
CA ARG A 543 24.00 48.24 -45.15
C ARG A 543 24.08 49.49 -46.01
N ARG A 544 25.08 49.60 -46.90
CA ARG A 544 25.21 50.77 -47.80
C ARG A 544 23.99 50.94 -48.70
N ALA A 545 23.44 49.83 -49.19
CA ALA A 545 22.22 49.85 -50.00
C ALA A 545 21.00 50.33 -49.19
N LEU A 546 20.95 50.04 -47.88
CA LEU A 546 19.85 50.39 -46.98
C LEU A 546 19.97 51.79 -46.32
N MET A 547 21.08 52.51 -46.50
CA MET A 547 21.25 53.89 -46.01
C MET A 547 20.48 54.90 -46.88
N ASP A 548 20.25 56.11 -46.36
CA ASP A 548 19.49 57.19 -47.05
C ASP A 548 20.00 57.53 -48.47
N ASP A 549 21.30 57.34 -48.73
CA ASP A 549 21.95 57.60 -50.03
C ASP A 549 22.10 56.33 -50.90
N GLY A 550 21.61 55.18 -50.41
CA GLY A 550 21.71 53.88 -51.05
C GLY A 550 20.69 53.67 -52.18
N ASP A 551 20.97 52.73 -53.08
CA ASP A 551 20.06 52.34 -54.16
C ASP A 551 18.96 51.35 -53.71
N GLY A 552 18.95 50.98 -52.43
CA GLY A 552 17.98 50.08 -51.84
C GLY A 552 18.10 48.62 -52.28
N LEU A 553 19.11 48.25 -53.08
CA LEU A 553 19.16 46.97 -53.77
C LEU A 553 20.51 46.27 -53.66
N VAL A 554 20.47 44.99 -53.28
CA VAL A 554 21.60 44.07 -53.37
C VAL A 554 21.31 43.06 -54.47
N SER A 555 22.35 42.67 -55.23
CA SER A 555 22.17 41.66 -56.28
C SER A 555 21.81 40.29 -55.67
N GLU A 556 20.91 39.56 -56.32
CA GLU A 556 20.43 38.26 -55.83
C GLU A 556 21.57 37.26 -55.56
N LYS A 557 22.55 37.19 -56.47
CA LYS A 557 23.77 36.37 -56.27
C LYS A 557 24.53 36.72 -55.00
N ARG A 558 24.57 38.00 -54.61
CA ARG A 558 25.24 38.44 -53.38
C ARG A 558 24.39 38.05 -52.16
N ILE A 559 23.06 38.16 -52.26
CA ILE A 559 22.14 37.68 -51.21
C ILE A 559 22.31 36.15 -51.01
N ASP A 560 22.42 35.37 -52.09
CA ASP A 560 22.67 33.93 -52.01
C ASP A 560 24.01 33.63 -51.33
N VAL A 561 25.07 34.39 -51.64
CA VAL A 561 26.39 34.28 -50.96
C VAL A 561 26.27 34.59 -49.46
N LEU A 562 25.43 35.56 -49.06
CA LEU A 562 25.18 35.84 -47.65
C LEU A 562 24.47 34.68 -46.96
N GLU A 563 23.47 34.09 -47.62
CA GLU A 563 22.73 32.94 -47.11
C GLU A 563 23.63 31.70 -46.95
N GLU A 564 24.46 31.39 -47.94
CA GLU A 564 25.49 30.35 -47.84
C GLU A 564 26.47 30.64 -46.70
N SER A 565 26.91 31.89 -46.54
CA SER A 565 27.81 32.31 -45.47
C SER A 565 27.20 32.15 -44.07
N ILE A 566 25.88 32.29 -43.92
CA ILE A 566 25.17 32.05 -42.65
C ILE A 566 25.17 30.55 -42.32
N ILE A 567 24.96 29.69 -43.32
CA ILE A 567 24.97 28.22 -43.16
C ILE A 567 26.38 27.71 -42.78
N GLU A 568 27.42 28.30 -43.37
CA GLU A 568 28.81 27.95 -43.08
C GLU A 568 29.29 28.46 -41.71
N ALA A 569 28.65 29.50 -41.17
CA ALA A 569 29.07 30.14 -39.93
C ALA A 569 28.61 29.36 -38.69
N ASN A 570 29.47 29.34 -37.66
CA ASN A 570 29.12 28.79 -36.35
C ASN A 570 28.38 29.85 -35.50
N LEU A 571 27.07 29.96 -35.75
CA LEU A 571 26.17 30.96 -35.15
C LEU A 571 25.27 30.32 -34.09
N SER A 572 24.83 31.12 -33.11
CA SER A 572 23.74 30.73 -32.21
C SER A 572 22.43 30.59 -32.99
N SER A 573 21.42 29.94 -32.38
CA SER A 573 20.05 29.90 -32.93
C SER A 573 19.53 31.32 -33.21
N LEU A 574 19.67 32.20 -32.23
CA LEU A 574 19.21 33.58 -32.30
C LEU A 574 19.98 34.39 -33.35
N GLU A 575 21.30 34.31 -33.40
CA GLU A 575 22.12 34.95 -34.45
C GLU A 575 21.69 34.49 -35.84
N THR A 576 21.51 33.18 -36.02
CA THR A 576 21.08 32.60 -37.30
C THR A 576 19.74 33.19 -37.74
N SER A 577 18.75 33.22 -36.85
CA SER A 577 17.43 33.79 -37.13
C SER A 577 17.49 35.29 -37.44
N LEU A 578 18.31 36.07 -36.71
CA LEU A 578 18.49 37.49 -36.98
C LEU A 578 19.16 37.74 -38.35
N PHE A 579 20.19 36.98 -38.71
CA PHE A 579 20.81 37.09 -40.04
C PHE A 579 19.86 36.66 -41.17
N GLN A 580 19.07 35.60 -40.95
CA GLN A 580 18.04 35.19 -41.91
C GLN A 580 16.95 36.26 -42.07
N ALA A 581 16.62 37.01 -41.01
CA ALA A 581 15.73 38.15 -41.11
C ALA A 581 16.31 39.27 -42.00
N ILE A 582 17.63 39.53 -41.94
CA ILE A 582 18.31 40.46 -42.84
C ILE A 582 18.20 39.97 -44.30
N VAL A 583 18.47 38.70 -44.57
CA VAL A 583 18.32 38.11 -45.92
C VAL A 583 16.89 38.30 -46.43
N SER A 584 15.90 38.02 -45.58
CA SER A 584 14.49 38.16 -45.90
C SER A 584 14.11 39.62 -46.20
N LEU A 585 14.65 40.57 -45.45
CA LEU A 585 14.45 42.00 -45.67
C LEU A 585 15.06 42.47 -47.01
N LEU A 586 16.27 42.01 -47.34
CA LEU A 586 16.91 42.30 -48.64
C LEU A 586 16.12 41.73 -49.81
N ARG A 587 15.66 40.47 -49.69
CA ARG A 587 14.80 39.81 -50.67
C ARG A 587 13.46 40.57 -50.82
N MET A 588 12.83 40.99 -49.73
CA MET A 588 11.58 41.75 -49.75
C MET A 588 11.73 43.14 -50.38
N ASN A 589 12.82 43.86 -50.11
CA ASN A 589 13.12 45.13 -50.76
C ASN A 589 13.26 44.98 -52.28
N ARG A 590 13.87 43.88 -52.73
CA ARG A 590 13.93 43.51 -54.15
C ARG A 590 12.55 43.23 -54.75
N VAL A 591 11.71 42.45 -54.06
CA VAL A 591 10.31 42.21 -54.47
C VAL A 591 9.57 43.53 -54.65
N ASN A 592 9.65 44.43 -53.66
CA ASN A 592 9.01 45.74 -53.70
C ASN A 592 9.45 46.57 -54.91
N ASN A 593 10.75 46.58 -55.22
CA ASN A 593 11.28 47.29 -56.38
C ASN A 593 10.79 46.69 -57.70
N GLU A 594 10.88 45.36 -57.85
CA GLU A 594 10.51 44.68 -59.10
C GLU A 594 9.00 44.75 -59.39
N ILE A 595 8.14 44.74 -58.36
CA ILE A 595 6.68 44.93 -58.51
C ILE A 595 6.35 46.33 -59.03
N GLN A 596 7.08 47.35 -58.59
CA GLN A 596 6.86 48.74 -58.99
C GLN A 596 7.29 49.02 -60.44
N MET A 597 8.05 48.12 -61.06
CA MET A 597 8.48 48.26 -62.45
C MET A 597 7.38 47.89 -63.46
N SER A 598 7.39 48.54 -64.62
CA SER A 598 6.39 48.35 -65.69
C SER A 598 6.50 47.02 -66.45
N ASP A 599 7.50 46.19 -66.14
CA ASP A 599 7.88 44.99 -66.88
C ASP A 599 7.19 43.73 -66.31
N ILE A 600 6.42 43.03 -67.16
CA ILE A 600 5.71 41.79 -66.79
C ILE A 600 6.65 40.68 -66.34
N THR A 601 7.86 40.60 -66.92
CA THR A 601 8.83 39.56 -66.56
C THR A 601 9.36 39.76 -65.14
N ARG A 602 9.65 41.01 -64.76
CA ARG A 602 10.05 41.39 -63.40
C ARG A 602 8.93 41.17 -62.39
N LYS A 603 7.68 41.49 -62.73
CA LYS A 603 6.53 41.19 -61.84
C LYS A 603 6.36 39.70 -61.59
N THR A 604 6.54 38.87 -62.62
CA THR A 604 6.45 37.41 -62.48
C THR A 604 7.57 36.86 -61.60
N HIS A 605 8.79 37.40 -61.77
CA HIS A 605 9.94 37.07 -60.92
C HIS A 605 9.72 37.48 -59.47
N ALA A 606 9.22 38.69 -59.22
CA ALA A 606 8.90 39.18 -57.88
C ALA A 606 7.85 38.30 -57.17
N SER A 607 6.84 37.81 -57.90
CA SER A 607 5.88 36.82 -57.35
C SER A 607 6.55 35.50 -56.96
N GLN A 608 7.46 34.97 -57.79
CA GLN A 608 8.20 33.75 -57.46
C GLN A 608 9.09 33.93 -56.23
N LEU A 609 9.74 35.08 -56.12
CA LEU A 609 10.62 35.41 -55.01
C LEU A 609 9.81 35.62 -53.71
N LEU A 610 8.64 36.25 -53.80
CA LEU A 610 7.69 36.37 -52.69
C LEU A 610 7.16 34.99 -52.24
N ASP A 611 6.79 34.12 -53.18
CA ASP A 611 6.36 32.75 -52.87
C ASP A 611 7.48 31.95 -52.18
N SER A 612 8.73 32.19 -52.58
CA SER A 612 9.90 31.60 -51.91
C SER A 612 10.01 32.08 -50.47
N ILE A 613 9.95 33.40 -50.21
CA ILE A 613 10.00 33.98 -48.86
C ILE A 613 8.88 33.36 -47.99
N ILE A 614 7.65 33.29 -48.52
CA ILE A 614 6.51 32.73 -47.79
C ILE A 614 6.77 31.26 -47.42
N LYS A 615 7.22 30.42 -48.36
CA LYS A 615 7.52 29.00 -48.07
C LYS A 615 8.66 28.77 -47.08
N THR A 616 9.51 29.78 -46.88
CA THR A 616 10.66 29.65 -45.96
C THR A 616 10.27 30.03 -44.53
N HIS A 617 9.18 30.78 -44.35
CA HIS A 617 8.72 31.33 -43.05
C HIS A 617 7.34 30.82 -42.61
N PHE A 618 6.64 30.05 -43.46
CA PHE A 618 5.33 29.43 -43.23
C PHE A 618 5.30 28.02 -43.80
#